data_AF-A0A954APB2-F1
#
_entry.id   AF-A0A954APB2-F1
#
_cell.length_a   1.000
_cell.length_b   1.000
_cell.length_c   1.000
_cell.angle_alpha   90.00
_cell.angle_beta   90.00
_cell.angle_gamma   90.00
#
_symmetry.space_group_name_H-M   'P 1'
#
loop_
_entity.id
_entity.type
_entity.pdbx_description
1 polymer ?
#
loop_
_entity_poly.entity_id
_entity_poly.type
_entity_poly.pdbx_seq_one_letter_code
_entity_poly.pdbx_strand_id
1 'polypeptide(L)'
;MKTLSLAAVAAFACFAPIAAAQTAHLWVDPSAGNDTNTGTRAAPLKTLEKALTGRNFDLVVHALPGTYGPKTNGDFWDTANNKSKKISLNGFKNLKIVGEDRATCIIDFNGIDDVWYGLIGVGGVGTDNIEITNLTFQNVGIATVWGCSPINTTAGCKNIDIHGNLFIDAGSAFICWGGFDVSFHDNVILSTTATPSLVAIRLRTQYFNAADGDRTYCYNNVIINQNHGISYASRNLALQWICNNVILNGNLGFPGSAPPAHVVLESNIAWNCTTPYNYTVSASNRVVDPLLVDVAKNDFHQKAGSPCFEKGYPVPTALSMRNDYYGNARCNDGDDDRTALPDIGVHEVTDVELSVTNWGIGKSGIFTNKSSTSFAGPAVFFFAFGKAGIMAPSVGSVGFDPATLLFSLGTSVPGSVPLTVPNDPTLAGVLLYAQSFGLKSVSGGFSWKPSAVLDLEL
;
A
#
# COMPACT_ATOMS: atom_id res chain seq x y z
N MET A 1 -3.08 -24.05 -40.08
CA MET A 1 -3.47 -23.49 -38.77
C MET A 1 -4.89 -22.98 -38.88
N LYS A 2 -5.83 -23.61 -38.18
CA LYS A 2 -7.24 -23.18 -38.16
C LYS A 2 -7.35 -22.01 -37.17
N THR A 3 -7.82 -20.86 -37.64
CA THR A 3 -8.23 -19.72 -36.82
C THR A 3 -9.38 -20.15 -35.91
N LEU A 4 -9.10 -20.23 -34.61
CA LEU A 4 -10.14 -20.29 -33.58
C LEU A 4 -10.88 -18.95 -33.59
N SER A 5 -12.15 -18.97 -33.98
CA SER A 5 -13.01 -17.80 -33.91
C SER A 5 -13.32 -17.45 -32.46
N LEU A 6 -13.21 -16.17 -32.16
CA LEU A 6 -13.40 -15.50 -30.86
C LEU A 6 -14.87 -15.48 -30.40
N ALA A 7 -15.62 -16.56 -30.61
CA ALA A 7 -17.05 -16.67 -30.36
C ALA A 7 -17.41 -17.67 -29.25
N ALA A 8 -16.47 -17.97 -28.35
CA ALA A 8 -16.77 -18.62 -27.08
C ALA A 8 -17.00 -17.54 -26.01
N VAL A 9 -18.11 -16.80 -26.17
CA VAL A 9 -18.67 -16.00 -25.07
C VAL A 9 -19.03 -17.00 -23.98
N ALA A 10 -18.30 -16.92 -22.88
CA ALA A 10 -18.44 -17.77 -21.71
C ALA A 10 -19.91 -17.87 -21.31
N ALA A 11 -20.42 -19.10 -21.25
CA ALA A 11 -21.59 -19.40 -20.46
C ALA A 11 -21.21 -19.08 -19.01
N PHE A 12 -21.61 -17.91 -18.53
CA PHE A 12 -21.57 -17.56 -17.11
C PHE A 12 -22.41 -18.62 -16.38
N ALA A 13 -21.73 -19.57 -15.76
CA ALA A 13 -22.39 -20.51 -14.87
C ALA A 13 -23.01 -19.68 -13.74
N CYS A 14 -24.35 -19.70 -13.65
CA CYS A 14 -25.11 -19.11 -12.57
C CYS A 14 -24.73 -19.79 -11.25
N PHE A 15 -23.64 -19.37 -10.62
CA PHE A 15 -23.40 -19.65 -9.22
C PHE A 15 -24.42 -18.82 -8.44
N ALA A 16 -25.37 -19.48 -7.79
CA ALA A 16 -26.27 -18.82 -6.85
C ALA A 16 -25.39 -18.24 -5.73
N PRO A 17 -25.35 -16.91 -5.54
CA PRO A 17 -24.48 -16.31 -4.54
C PRO A 17 -24.98 -16.75 -3.15
N ILE A 18 -24.09 -17.37 -2.37
CA ILE A 18 -24.28 -17.41 -0.92
C ILE A 18 -24.26 -15.95 -0.48
N ALA A 19 -25.31 -15.48 0.18
CA ALA A 19 -25.40 -14.12 0.66
C ALA A 19 -24.33 -13.88 1.73
N ALA A 20 -23.13 -13.49 1.31
CA ALA A 20 -22.08 -13.02 2.19
C ALA A 20 -22.59 -11.75 2.90
N ALA A 21 -22.17 -11.56 4.15
CA ALA A 21 -22.42 -10.31 4.84
C ALA A 21 -21.92 -9.16 3.96
N GLN A 22 -22.84 -8.28 3.56
CA GLN A 22 -22.51 -7.21 2.63
C GLN A 22 -21.61 -6.20 3.35
N THR A 23 -20.37 -6.05 2.87
CA THR A 23 -19.48 -4.98 3.30
C THR A 23 -20.15 -3.65 2.97
N ALA A 24 -20.25 -2.75 3.95
CA ALA A 24 -20.80 -1.42 3.73
C ALA A 24 -19.75 -0.54 3.04
N HIS A 25 -20.13 0.15 1.98
CA HIS A 25 -19.28 1.15 1.32
C HIS A 25 -19.85 2.54 1.60
N LEU A 26 -19.00 3.43 2.11
CA LEU A 26 -19.33 4.85 2.33
C LEU A 26 -18.35 5.73 1.56
N TRP A 27 -18.87 6.82 1.00
CA TRP A 27 -18.06 7.86 0.36
C TRP A 27 -18.09 9.13 1.19
N VAL A 28 -16.92 9.73 1.37
CA VAL A 28 -16.75 11.05 1.98
C VAL A 28 -16.23 12.03 0.92
N ASP A 29 -16.74 13.25 0.95
CA ASP A 29 -16.33 14.36 0.10
C ASP A 29 -16.29 15.65 0.94
N PRO A 30 -15.12 16.24 1.16
CA PRO A 30 -14.98 17.38 2.06
C PRO A 30 -15.57 18.66 1.45
N SER A 31 -15.77 18.69 0.13
CA SER A 31 -16.20 19.86 -0.64
C SER A 31 -17.69 19.84 -0.96
N ALA A 32 -18.23 18.70 -1.42
CA ALA A 32 -19.61 18.54 -1.85
C ALA A 32 -20.47 17.70 -0.89
N GLY A 33 -19.85 17.00 0.05
CA GLY A 33 -20.55 16.11 0.98
C GLY A 33 -21.39 16.85 2.04
N ASN A 34 -22.33 16.10 2.62
CA ASN A 34 -23.12 16.55 3.76
C ASN A 34 -23.30 15.39 4.74
N ASP A 35 -23.05 15.61 6.03
CA ASP A 35 -23.15 14.58 7.07
C ASP A 35 -24.58 14.15 7.39
N THR A 36 -25.59 14.78 6.78
CA THR A 36 -26.97 14.28 6.76
C THR A 36 -27.23 13.28 5.64
N ASN A 37 -26.30 13.12 4.69
CA ASN A 37 -26.46 12.17 3.59
C ASN A 37 -26.34 10.72 4.05
N THR A 38 -26.71 9.79 3.17
CA THR A 38 -26.59 8.35 3.42
C THR A 38 -25.17 7.82 3.25
N GLY A 39 -24.28 8.61 2.64
CA GLY A 39 -22.89 8.23 2.37
C GLY A 39 -22.72 7.37 1.14
N THR A 40 -23.65 7.40 0.19
CA THR A 40 -23.44 6.81 -1.14
C THR A 40 -22.54 7.70 -1.99
N ARG A 41 -21.95 7.18 -3.07
CA ARG A 41 -21.12 8.01 -3.96
C ARG A 41 -21.86 9.23 -4.54
N ALA A 42 -23.16 9.11 -4.82
CA ALA A 42 -23.99 10.20 -5.32
C ALA A 42 -24.47 11.18 -4.24
N ALA A 43 -24.43 10.77 -2.98
CA ALA A 43 -24.76 11.60 -1.81
C ALA A 43 -23.72 11.33 -0.71
N PRO A 44 -22.47 11.82 -0.89
CA PRO A 44 -21.38 11.50 0.02
C PRO A 44 -21.55 12.20 1.36
N LEU A 45 -21.01 11.59 2.42
CA LEU A 45 -20.84 12.25 3.71
C LEU A 45 -19.79 13.37 3.58
N LYS A 46 -19.80 14.34 4.50
CA LYS A 46 -18.81 15.43 4.47
C LYS A 46 -17.52 15.07 5.20
N THR A 47 -17.64 14.32 6.29
CA THR A 47 -16.54 14.07 7.24
C THR A 47 -16.23 12.59 7.38
N LEU A 48 -14.95 12.29 7.64
CA LEU A 48 -14.51 10.94 8.01
C LEU A 48 -15.10 10.51 9.36
N GLU A 49 -15.18 11.45 10.31
CA GLU A 49 -15.81 11.21 11.61
C GLU A 49 -17.23 10.65 11.45
N LYS A 50 -18.05 11.27 10.58
CA LYS A 50 -19.42 10.81 10.37
C LYS A 50 -19.48 9.42 9.75
N ALA A 51 -18.59 9.09 8.82
CA ALA A 51 -18.53 7.77 8.19
C ALA A 51 -18.18 6.67 9.20
N LEU A 52 -17.34 6.98 10.18
CA LEU A 52 -16.88 6.04 11.21
C LEU A 52 -17.83 5.97 12.42
N THR A 53 -18.70 6.97 12.62
CA THR A 53 -19.59 7.02 13.79
C THR A 53 -20.65 5.92 13.76
N GLY A 54 -20.73 5.15 14.86
CA GLY A 54 -21.77 4.14 15.08
C GLY A 54 -21.58 2.84 14.30
N ARG A 55 -20.42 2.65 13.66
CA ARG A 55 -20.06 1.43 12.91
C ARG A 55 -18.74 0.88 13.44
N ASN A 56 -18.61 -0.43 13.56
CA ASN A 56 -17.37 -1.06 14.02
C ASN A 56 -17.07 -2.41 13.36
N PHE A 57 -17.73 -2.75 12.25
CA PHE A 57 -17.44 -3.96 11.47
C PHE A 57 -17.74 -3.77 9.98
N ASP A 58 -17.01 -4.49 9.12
CA ASP A 58 -17.25 -4.70 7.68
C ASP A 58 -17.54 -3.41 6.91
N LEU A 59 -16.59 -2.48 6.91
CA LEU A 59 -16.76 -1.13 6.36
C LEU A 59 -15.60 -0.74 5.45
N VAL A 60 -15.91 -0.21 4.26
CA VAL A 60 -14.97 0.52 3.41
C VAL A 60 -15.39 1.99 3.33
N VAL A 61 -14.49 2.88 3.71
CA VAL A 61 -14.64 4.33 3.57
C VAL A 61 -13.76 4.80 2.42
N HIS A 62 -14.39 5.30 1.37
CA HIS A 62 -13.78 5.90 0.20
C HIS A 62 -13.68 7.41 0.37
N ALA A 63 -12.47 7.94 0.44
CA ALA A 63 -12.22 9.37 0.42
C ALA A 63 -12.12 9.86 -1.02
N LEU A 64 -13.07 10.72 -1.42
CA LEU A 64 -13.02 11.43 -2.69
C LEU A 64 -11.92 12.51 -2.68
N PRO A 65 -11.47 13.01 -3.84
CA PRO A 65 -10.49 14.10 -3.93
C PRO A 65 -10.87 15.30 -3.08
N GLY A 66 -9.93 15.80 -2.28
CA GLY A 66 -10.11 16.96 -1.42
C GLY A 66 -9.28 16.92 -0.14
N THR A 67 -9.36 18.00 0.64
CA THR A 67 -8.62 18.14 1.90
C THR A 67 -9.53 17.97 3.11
N TYR A 68 -9.25 16.94 3.90
CA TYR A 68 -9.96 16.59 5.13
C TYR A 68 -9.16 17.07 6.33
N GLY A 69 -9.84 17.71 7.27
CA GLY A 69 -9.19 18.21 8.47
C GLY A 69 -10.02 19.24 9.21
N PRO A 70 -9.64 19.55 10.46
CA PRO A 70 -10.43 20.41 11.33
C PRO A 70 -10.58 21.84 10.81
N LYS A 71 -9.63 22.32 10.00
CA LYS A 71 -9.66 23.66 9.40
C LYS A 71 -10.30 23.71 8.01
N THR A 72 -10.55 22.56 7.35
CA THR A 72 -11.02 22.53 5.95
C THR A 72 -12.49 22.18 5.85
N ASN A 73 -12.87 20.93 6.17
CA ASN A 73 -14.26 20.45 6.07
C ASN A 73 -14.99 20.46 7.42
N GLY A 74 -14.29 20.77 8.51
CA GLY A 74 -14.83 20.68 9.86
C GLY A 74 -14.91 19.24 10.34
N ASP A 75 -14.04 18.33 9.85
CA ASP A 75 -13.82 17.05 10.51
C ASP A 75 -13.39 17.32 11.97
N PHE A 76 -14.29 17.04 12.92
CA PHE A 76 -14.05 17.28 14.33
C PHE A 76 -13.56 15.99 14.96
N TRP A 77 -12.27 15.93 15.28
CA TRP A 77 -11.75 14.78 16.02
C TRP A 77 -11.95 15.09 17.51
N ASP A 78 -12.77 14.29 18.19
CA ASP A 78 -13.44 14.54 19.48
C ASP A 78 -12.68 15.42 20.49
N THR A 79 -13.39 16.40 21.06
CA THR A 79 -12.92 17.40 22.03
C THR A 79 -13.40 17.14 23.46
N ALA A 80 -14.08 16.03 23.76
CA ALA A 80 -14.81 15.85 25.02
C ALA A 80 -13.97 16.01 26.31
N ASN A 81 -12.64 16.05 26.23
CA ASN A 81 -11.77 16.29 27.40
C ASN A 81 -10.58 17.24 27.19
N ASN A 82 -10.59 18.13 26.16
CA ASN A 82 -9.46 19.05 25.88
C ASN A 82 -8.08 18.36 25.76
N LYS A 83 -8.06 17.05 25.52
CA LYS A 83 -6.85 16.22 25.42
C LYS A 83 -7.03 15.27 24.24
N SER A 84 -6.35 15.61 23.15
CA SER A 84 -6.14 14.78 21.95
C SER A 84 -7.39 14.58 21.08
N LYS A 85 -7.57 15.49 20.12
CA LYS A 85 -8.45 15.33 18.97
C LYS A 85 -7.97 14.13 18.13
N LYS A 86 -8.64 12.97 18.18
CA LYS A 86 -8.22 11.77 17.44
C LYS A 86 -9.38 10.99 16.82
N ILE A 87 -9.16 10.40 15.65
CA ILE A 87 -9.99 9.34 15.11
C ILE A 87 -9.59 8.04 15.81
N SER A 88 -10.43 7.57 16.72
CA SER A 88 -10.22 6.31 17.42
C SER A 88 -10.85 5.16 16.65
N LEU A 89 -10.03 4.24 16.14
CA LEU A 89 -10.49 3.00 15.49
C LEU A 89 -10.63 1.85 16.49
N ASN A 90 -10.80 2.15 17.78
CA ASN A 90 -10.95 1.14 18.81
C ASN A 90 -12.23 0.32 18.62
N GLY A 91 -12.08 -1.01 18.58
CA GLY A 91 -13.17 -1.98 18.44
C GLY A 91 -13.61 -2.21 16.99
N PHE A 92 -12.97 -1.57 16.00
CA PHE A 92 -13.29 -1.79 14.59
C PHE A 92 -12.79 -3.14 14.09
N LYS A 93 -13.57 -3.78 13.22
CA LYS A 93 -13.19 -5.01 12.53
C LYS A 93 -13.38 -4.86 11.03
N ASN A 94 -12.46 -5.38 10.22
CA ASN A 94 -12.61 -5.38 8.76
C ASN A 94 -12.90 -3.97 8.20
N LEU A 95 -12.15 -2.97 8.67
CA LEU A 95 -12.28 -1.58 8.23
C LEU A 95 -11.21 -1.28 7.19
N LYS A 96 -11.63 -0.67 6.07
CA LYS A 96 -10.72 -0.07 5.10
C LYS A 96 -10.99 1.43 4.97
N ILE A 97 -9.95 2.23 5.04
CA ILE A 97 -9.98 3.66 4.67
C ILE A 97 -9.08 3.82 3.45
N VAL A 98 -9.67 4.22 2.33
CA VAL A 98 -9.00 4.29 1.03
C VAL A 98 -9.26 5.63 0.37
N GLY A 99 -8.20 6.34 -0.05
CA GLY A 99 -8.36 7.47 -0.97
C GLY A 99 -8.56 6.98 -2.41
N GLU A 100 -9.36 7.69 -3.21
CA GLU A 100 -9.44 7.41 -4.65
C GLU A 100 -8.10 7.70 -5.35
N ASP A 101 -7.40 8.75 -4.91
CA ASP A 101 -6.08 9.13 -5.39
C ASP A 101 -5.30 9.83 -4.29
N ARG A 102 -4.19 9.23 -3.82
CA ARG A 102 -3.33 9.82 -2.79
C ARG A 102 -2.87 11.24 -3.12
N ALA A 103 -2.70 11.60 -4.40
CA ALA A 103 -2.23 12.92 -4.78
C ALA A 103 -3.27 14.02 -4.49
N THR A 104 -4.54 13.64 -4.32
CA THR A 104 -5.66 14.58 -4.14
C THR A 104 -6.48 14.32 -2.88
N CYS A 105 -6.42 13.12 -2.29
CA CYS A 105 -7.06 12.76 -1.03
C CYS A 105 -6.13 13.08 0.15
N ILE A 106 -6.24 14.29 0.68
CA ILE A 106 -5.30 14.84 1.66
C ILE A 106 -5.95 14.90 3.05
N ILE A 107 -5.35 14.23 4.02
CA ILE A 107 -5.62 14.42 5.45
C ILE A 107 -4.65 15.50 5.94
N ASP A 108 -5.17 16.70 6.21
CA ASP A 108 -4.40 17.86 6.66
C ASP A 108 -4.59 18.12 8.16
N PHE A 109 -3.46 18.27 8.83
CA PHE A 109 -3.35 18.38 10.28
C PHE A 109 -3.08 19.80 10.74
N ASN A 110 -3.06 20.77 9.81
CA ASN A 110 -2.91 22.17 10.15
C ASN A 110 -4.01 22.60 11.15
N GLY A 111 -3.59 23.17 12.28
CA GLY A 111 -4.52 23.59 13.35
C GLY A 111 -4.72 22.60 14.48
N ILE A 112 -3.89 21.57 14.57
CA ILE A 112 -3.88 20.63 15.69
C ILE A 112 -2.63 20.88 16.52
N ASP A 113 -2.81 21.46 17.70
CA ASP A 113 -1.71 21.93 18.54
C ASP A 113 -1.13 20.83 19.46
N ASP A 114 -1.84 19.71 19.64
CA ASP A 114 -1.39 18.58 20.48
C ASP A 114 -1.92 17.22 19.96
N VAL A 115 -1.02 16.44 19.34
CA VAL A 115 -1.32 15.10 18.80
C VAL A 115 -0.56 14.01 19.57
N TRP A 116 -0.64 14.03 20.90
CA TRP A 116 -0.15 12.89 21.67
C TRP A 116 -0.90 11.61 21.31
N TYR A 117 -0.17 10.53 21.01
CA TYR A 117 -0.69 9.21 20.61
C TYR A 117 -1.43 9.18 19.29
N GLY A 118 -0.89 9.92 18.33
CA GLY A 118 -1.32 9.92 16.95
C GLY A 118 -2.77 10.32 16.74
N LEU A 119 -3.11 10.57 15.48
CA LEU A 119 -4.44 11.02 15.14
C LEU A 119 -5.37 9.88 14.83
N ILE A 120 -4.96 9.01 13.92
CA ILE A 120 -5.68 7.77 13.66
C ILE A 120 -5.11 6.74 14.63
N GLY A 121 -5.76 6.66 15.78
CA GLY A 121 -5.43 5.73 16.84
C GLY A 121 -6.05 4.37 16.56
N VAL A 122 -5.22 3.42 16.15
CA VAL A 122 -5.63 2.03 15.91
C VAL A 122 -5.29 1.20 17.15
N GLY A 123 -6.29 0.87 17.96
CA GLY A 123 -5.99 0.39 19.31
C GLY A 123 -7.09 -0.38 20.00
N GLY A 124 -6.78 -0.89 21.18
CA GLY A 124 -7.76 -1.55 22.03
C GLY A 124 -8.10 -2.97 21.61
N VAL A 125 -8.58 -3.74 22.58
CA VAL A 125 -9.04 -5.11 22.39
C VAL A 125 -10.21 -5.14 21.41
N GLY A 126 -10.15 -6.04 20.44
CA GLY A 126 -11.22 -6.24 19.46
C GLY A 126 -11.02 -5.48 18.15
N THR A 127 -9.98 -4.65 18.05
CA THR A 127 -9.58 -4.01 16.79
C THR A 127 -8.83 -4.99 15.90
N ASP A 128 -9.35 -5.27 14.70
CA ASP A 128 -8.85 -6.33 13.84
C ASP A 128 -9.03 -6.00 12.35
N ASN A 129 -8.07 -6.38 11.52
CA ASN A 129 -8.16 -6.29 10.07
C ASN A 129 -8.49 -4.85 9.62
N ILE A 130 -7.55 -3.94 9.88
CA ILE A 130 -7.67 -2.52 9.55
C ILE A 130 -6.70 -2.20 8.42
N GLU A 131 -7.20 -1.64 7.33
CA GLU A 131 -6.41 -1.19 6.18
C GLU A 131 -6.53 0.32 6.00
N ILE A 132 -5.40 1.02 5.85
CA ILE A 132 -5.34 2.46 5.53
C ILE A 132 -4.43 2.66 4.33
N THR A 133 -4.98 3.14 3.21
CA THR A 133 -4.22 3.21 1.95
C THR A 133 -4.60 4.35 1.02
N ASN A 134 -3.68 4.70 0.14
CA ASN A 134 -3.85 5.68 -0.94
C ASN A 134 -4.28 7.08 -0.44
N LEU A 135 -3.71 7.53 0.68
CA LEU A 135 -3.94 8.86 1.26
C LEU A 135 -2.64 9.66 1.34
N THR A 136 -2.76 10.99 1.31
CA THR A 136 -1.68 11.89 1.75
C THR A 136 -1.96 12.40 3.16
N PHE A 137 -0.99 12.32 4.06
CA PHE A 137 -1.03 12.92 5.39
C PHE A 137 -0.04 14.07 5.45
N GLN A 138 -0.48 15.29 5.79
CA GLN A 138 0.39 16.46 5.77
C GLN A 138 0.28 17.36 7.01
N ASN A 139 1.35 18.11 7.31
CA ASN A 139 1.37 19.11 8.40
C ASN A 139 1.12 18.52 9.80
N VAL A 140 1.49 17.26 10.05
CA VAL A 140 1.31 16.66 11.38
C VAL A 140 2.30 17.31 12.32
N GLY A 141 1.78 18.22 13.16
CA GLY A 141 2.50 19.10 14.06
C GLY A 141 3.97 18.72 14.25
N ILE A 142 4.87 19.58 13.77
CA ILE A 142 6.34 19.49 13.93
C ILE A 142 6.74 19.65 15.41
N ALA A 143 5.79 19.53 16.33
CA ALA A 143 6.03 19.55 17.75
C ALA A 143 7.11 18.50 18.04
N THR A 144 8.21 18.96 18.63
CA THR A 144 9.43 18.22 18.98
C THR A 144 9.20 17.10 20.00
N VAL A 145 7.95 16.67 20.18
CA VAL A 145 7.50 15.77 21.24
C VAL A 145 7.46 14.35 20.70
N TRP A 146 8.06 13.44 21.45
CA TRP A 146 8.38 12.06 21.07
C TRP A 146 7.18 11.10 20.82
N GLY A 147 5.99 11.59 20.47
CA GLY A 147 4.78 10.76 20.37
C GLY A 147 3.72 11.20 19.36
N CYS A 148 4.04 12.14 18.48
CA CYS A 148 3.11 12.66 17.48
C CYS A 148 3.28 11.95 16.14
N SER A 149 2.20 11.34 15.64
CA SER A 149 2.15 10.74 14.30
C SER A 149 0.77 10.84 13.66
N PRO A 150 0.65 10.87 12.33
CA PRO A 150 -0.65 10.75 11.66
C PRO A 150 -1.35 9.45 12.05
N ILE A 151 -0.62 8.34 12.08
CA ILE A 151 -1.16 7.02 12.44
C ILE A 151 -0.32 6.42 13.56
N ASN A 152 -0.99 5.77 14.51
CA ASN A 152 -0.34 4.92 15.48
C ASN A 152 -1.15 3.68 15.78
N THR A 153 -0.44 2.60 16.09
CA THR A 153 -1.07 1.42 16.68
C THR A 153 -0.81 1.37 18.18
N THR A 154 -1.76 0.84 18.93
CA THR A 154 -1.60 0.55 20.36
C THR A 154 -1.98 -0.89 20.65
N ALA A 155 -1.80 -1.32 21.89
CA ALA A 155 -2.01 -2.71 22.24
C ALA A 155 -3.45 -3.21 22.03
N GLY A 156 -3.56 -4.50 21.73
CA GLY A 156 -4.83 -5.20 21.54
C GLY A 156 -5.36 -5.18 20.11
N CYS A 157 -4.81 -4.34 19.23
CA CYS A 157 -5.12 -4.36 17.80
C CYS A 157 -4.38 -5.48 17.07
N LYS A 158 -4.95 -6.04 16.01
CA LYS A 158 -4.35 -7.10 15.21
C LYS A 158 -4.62 -6.94 13.72
N ASN A 159 -3.75 -7.50 12.87
CA ASN A 159 -3.87 -7.45 11.41
C ASN A 159 -4.05 -6.01 10.90
N ILE A 160 -3.11 -5.14 11.26
CA ILE A 160 -3.15 -3.72 10.90
C ILE A 160 -2.24 -3.49 9.73
N ASP A 161 -2.70 -2.73 8.76
CA ASP A 161 -2.07 -2.67 7.46
C ASP A 161 -2.14 -1.27 6.88
N ILE A 162 -0.97 -0.63 6.74
CA ILE A 162 -0.84 0.78 6.38
C ILE A 162 0.10 0.87 5.19
N HIS A 163 -0.45 1.16 4.01
CA HIS A 163 0.34 1.10 2.78
C HIS A 163 -0.09 2.05 1.67
N GLY A 164 0.82 2.33 0.72
CA GLY A 164 0.50 3.19 -0.43
C GLY A 164 0.23 4.65 -0.06
N ASN A 165 0.65 5.10 1.13
CA ASN A 165 0.39 6.46 1.62
C ASN A 165 1.60 7.38 1.39
N LEU A 166 1.32 8.69 1.31
CA LEU A 166 2.33 9.75 1.29
C LEU A 166 2.25 10.54 2.60
N PHE A 167 3.38 10.70 3.29
CA PHE A 167 3.49 11.48 4.51
C PHE A 167 4.39 12.70 4.27
N ILE A 168 3.84 13.90 4.40
CA ILE A 168 4.54 15.17 4.14
C ILE A 168 4.66 15.95 5.45
N ASP A 169 5.89 16.26 5.86
CA ASP A 169 6.18 17.05 7.07
C ASP A 169 5.47 16.52 8.32
N ALA A 170 5.50 15.19 8.48
CA ALA A 170 5.02 14.52 9.67
C ALA A 170 6.16 14.36 10.70
N GLY A 171 5.94 14.76 11.96
CA GLY A 171 6.89 14.58 13.07
C GLY A 171 7.36 13.13 13.32
N SER A 172 6.48 12.18 13.10
CA SER A 172 6.76 10.76 12.83
C SER A 172 5.63 10.31 11.91
N ALA A 173 5.88 9.61 10.82
CA ALA A 173 4.80 9.11 9.97
C ALA A 173 4.00 8.00 10.65
N PHE A 174 4.69 7.14 11.40
CA PHE A 174 4.09 6.00 12.05
C PHE A 174 4.76 5.65 13.38
N ILE A 175 3.92 5.34 14.37
CA ILE A 175 4.38 4.82 15.65
C ILE A 175 3.58 3.56 16.00
N CYS A 176 4.27 2.42 16.08
CA CYS A 176 3.72 1.21 16.66
C CYS A 176 4.05 1.18 18.15
N TRP A 177 3.07 1.41 19.02
CA TRP A 177 3.20 1.23 20.48
C TRP A 177 2.89 -0.22 20.92
N GLY A 178 2.28 -0.99 20.03
CA GLY A 178 1.84 -2.35 20.22
C GLY A 178 0.93 -2.79 19.09
N GLY A 179 0.44 -4.03 19.18
CA GLY A 179 -0.39 -4.66 18.17
C GLY A 179 0.25 -5.94 17.64
N PHE A 180 -0.58 -6.78 17.03
CA PHE A 180 -0.22 -8.08 16.47
C PHE A 180 -0.32 -8.00 14.95
N ASP A 181 0.70 -8.46 14.21
CA ASP A 181 0.67 -8.45 12.74
C ASP A 181 0.38 -7.04 12.17
N VAL A 182 1.22 -6.09 12.58
CA VAL A 182 1.16 -4.71 12.11
C VAL A 182 2.12 -4.54 10.94
N SER A 183 1.62 -4.12 9.79
CA SER A 183 2.40 -3.90 8.56
C SER A 183 2.35 -2.43 8.17
N PHE A 184 3.52 -1.84 7.95
CA PHE A 184 3.70 -0.48 7.45
C PHE A 184 4.62 -0.54 6.23
N HIS A 185 4.04 -0.45 5.03
CA HIS A 185 4.80 -0.73 3.81
C HIS A 185 4.36 0.04 2.58
N ASP A 186 5.23 0.11 1.56
CA ASP A 186 4.92 0.85 0.31
C ASP A 186 4.51 2.32 0.58
N ASN A 187 5.06 2.95 1.61
CA ASN A 187 4.79 4.34 1.94
C ASN A 187 5.97 5.24 1.59
N VAL A 188 5.66 6.50 1.25
CA VAL A 188 6.65 7.56 1.08
C VAL A 188 6.56 8.53 2.25
N ILE A 189 7.69 8.85 2.87
CA ILE A 189 7.78 9.79 3.98
C ILE A 189 8.77 10.89 3.61
N LEU A 190 8.28 12.11 3.44
CA LEU A 190 9.03 13.26 2.94
C LEU A 190 8.97 14.40 3.96
N SER A 191 10.12 14.96 4.33
CA SER A 191 10.15 16.28 4.98
C SER A 191 10.58 17.33 3.97
N THR A 192 9.81 18.42 3.90
CA THR A 192 10.16 19.62 3.14
C THR A 192 10.68 20.74 4.05
N THR A 193 10.49 20.62 5.36
CA THR A 193 10.93 21.61 6.35
C THR A 193 12.38 21.39 6.82
N ALA A 194 13.05 22.49 7.20
CA ALA A 194 14.42 22.48 7.70
C ALA A 194 14.60 21.92 9.12
N THR A 195 13.49 21.67 9.83
CA THR A 195 13.46 21.03 11.15
C THR A 195 12.90 19.63 11.00
N PRO A 196 13.69 18.68 10.48
CA PRO A 196 13.16 17.39 10.14
C PRO A 196 12.71 16.63 11.38
N SER A 197 11.73 15.77 11.16
CA SER A 197 11.11 14.93 12.17
C SER A 197 12.14 14.13 12.97
N LEU A 198 11.92 13.92 14.26
CA LEU A 198 12.89 13.23 15.11
C LEU A 198 13.10 11.77 14.69
N VAL A 199 12.05 11.07 14.27
CA VAL A 199 12.12 9.67 13.80
C VAL A 199 10.95 9.46 12.84
N ALA A 200 11.22 9.07 11.60
CA ALA A 200 10.20 8.83 10.60
C ALA A 200 9.26 7.68 10.98
N ILE A 201 9.83 6.54 11.39
CA ILE A 201 9.08 5.34 11.80
C ILE A 201 9.60 4.83 13.13
N ARG A 202 8.69 4.57 14.07
CA ARG A 202 9.04 4.04 15.38
C ARG A 202 8.31 2.73 15.65
N LEU A 203 9.08 1.66 15.79
CA LEU A 203 8.59 0.33 16.11
C LEU A 203 8.89 0.03 17.59
N ARG A 204 7.87 0.18 18.43
CA ARG A 204 7.95 0.05 19.89
C ARG A 204 6.79 -0.77 20.42
N THR A 205 6.87 -2.08 20.33
CA THR A 205 6.05 -2.95 21.17
C THR A 205 6.50 -2.76 22.63
N GLN A 206 5.76 -1.94 23.41
CA GLN A 206 6.19 -1.53 24.76
C GLN A 206 5.40 -2.17 25.90
N TYR A 207 4.21 -2.73 25.66
CA TYR A 207 3.24 -2.87 26.75
C TYR A 207 2.65 -4.25 27.02
N PHE A 208 2.97 -5.29 26.25
CA PHE A 208 2.38 -6.62 26.49
C PHE A 208 3.41 -7.72 26.33
N ASN A 209 3.25 -8.77 27.15
CA ASN A 209 3.85 -10.08 26.94
C ASN A 209 3.37 -10.56 25.57
N ALA A 210 4.15 -10.25 24.53
CA ALA A 210 3.93 -10.81 23.21
C ALA A 210 3.83 -12.32 23.39
N ALA A 211 2.68 -12.90 23.03
CA ALA A 211 2.63 -14.34 22.89
C ALA A 211 3.58 -14.69 21.72
N ASP A 212 4.20 -15.86 21.76
CA ASP A 212 5.05 -16.31 20.65
C ASP A 212 4.23 -16.30 19.35
N GLY A 213 4.57 -15.41 18.42
CA GLY A 213 3.87 -15.28 17.14
C GLY A 213 3.69 -13.85 16.62
N ASP A 214 3.77 -12.84 17.50
CA ASP A 214 3.56 -11.44 17.13
C ASP A 214 4.62 -10.94 16.14
N ARG A 215 4.16 -10.34 15.04
CA ARG A 215 5.06 -9.77 14.03
C ARG A 215 4.74 -8.31 13.75
N THR A 216 5.79 -7.54 13.51
CA THR A 216 5.67 -6.18 12.98
C THR A 216 6.51 -6.08 11.72
N TYR A 217 5.90 -5.68 10.62
CA TYR A 217 6.55 -5.56 9.33
C TYR A 217 6.67 -4.09 8.95
N CYS A 218 7.87 -3.65 8.62
CA CYS A 218 8.16 -2.31 8.13
C CYS A 218 9.04 -2.44 6.89
N TYR A 219 8.43 -2.39 5.71
CA TYR A 219 9.15 -2.72 4.49
C TYR A 219 8.75 -1.90 3.28
N ASN A 220 9.60 -1.87 2.25
CA ASN A 220 9.29 -1.18 0.99
C ASN A 220 8.94 0.31 1.15
N ASN A 221 9.48 0.99 2.18
CA ASN A 221 9.22 2.42 2.37
C ASN A 221 10.36 3.27 1.76
N VAL A 222 10.04 4.49 1.34
CA VAL A 222 11.03 5.51 0.97
C VAL A 222 10.93 6.67 1.96
N ILE A 223 12.04 6.99 2.62
CA ILE A 223 12.12 7.99 3.69
C ILE A 223 13.14 9.05 3.29
N ILE A 224 12.74 10.31 3.22
CA ILE A 224 13.58 11.37 2.64
C ILE A 224 13.59 12.60 3.55
N ASN A 225 14.79 13.12 3.79
CA ASN A 225 15.06 14.35 4.56
C ASN A 225 14.49 14.29 5.99
N GLN A 226 14.57 13.13 6.64
CA GLN A 226 14.13 12.94 8.02
C GLN A 226 15.33 12.98 8.96
N ASN A 227 15.19 13.48 10.20
CA ASN A 227 16.34 13.54 11.11
C ASN A 227 16.81 12.11 11.37
N HIS A 228 15.88 11.23 11.76
CA HIS A 228 16.15 9.80 11.80
C HIS A 228 15.15 9.01 10.95
N GLY A 229 15.60 7.93 10.33
CA GLY A 229 14.75 7.01 9.57
C GLY A 229 13.95 6.08 10.47
N ILE A 230 14.36 4.82 10.57
CA ILE A 230 13.58 3.76 11.24
C ILE A 230 14.20 3.41 12.59
N SER A 231 13.49 3.72 13.67
CA SER A 231 13.86 3.31 15.02
C SER A 231 13.09 2.06 15.44
N TYR A 232 13.81 1.10 15.99
CA TYR A 232 13.26 -0.11 16.61
C TYR A 232 13.69 -0.18 18.08
N ALA A 233 12.88 -0.85 18.92
CA ALA A 233 13.19 -1.03 20.33
C ALA A 233 13.40 -2.49 20.70
N SER A 234 14.34 -2.72 21.61
CA SER A 234 14.80 -4.05 22.05
C SER A 234 13.99 -4.69 23.18
N ARG A 235 12.80 -4.16 23.52
CA ARG A 235 12.15 -4.47 24.79
C ARG A 235 11.24 -5.70 24.77
N ASN A 236 10.85 -6.20 23.59
CA ASN A 236 9.85 -7.27 23.46
C ASN A 236 10.32 -8.41 22.55
N LEU A 237 9.74 -9.61 22.72
CA LEU A 237 10.06 -10.83 21.96
C LEU A 237 9.39 -10.91 20.57
N ALA A 238 8.55 -9.93 20.22
CA ALA A 238 7.86 -9.90 18.92
C ALA A 238 8.87 -9.74 17.77
N LEU A 239 8.70 -10.54 16.72
CA LEU A 239 9.60 -10.56 15.57
C LEU A 239 9.35 -9.33 14.69
N GLN A 240 10.34 -8.45 14.55
CA GLN A 240 10.25 -7.25 13.73
C GLN A 240 11.00 -7.47 12.41
N TRP A 241 10.31 -7.28 11.30
CA TRP A 241 10.87 -7.40 9.96
C TRP A 241 11.02 -6.00 9.37
N ILE A 242 12.25 -5.54 9.28
CA ILE A 242 12.61 -4.22 8.75
C ILE A 242 13.44 -4.45 7.50
N CYS A 243 12.81 -4.42 6.33
CA CYS A 243 13.49 -4.78 5.10
C CYS A 243 13.07 -3.95 3.90
N ASN A 244 13.92 -3.88 2.88
CA ASN A 244 13.57 -3.23 1.61
C ASN A 244 13.23 -1.73 1.75
N ASN A 245 13.69 -1.06 2.81
CA ASN A 245 13.45 0.37 2.98
C ASN A 245 14.61 1.17 2.38
N VAL A 246 14.29 2.33 1.82
CA VAL A 246 15.27 3.32 1.36
C VAL A 246 15.18 4.55 2.23
N ILE A 247 16.31 5.01 2.75
CA ILE A 247 16.43 6.22 3.57
C ILE A 247 17.44 7.14 2.91
N LEU A 248 17.03 8.38 2.59
CA LEU A 248 17.85 9.39 1.94
C LEU A 248 17.97 10.65 2.81
N ASN A 249 19.17 11.21 2.85
CA ASN A 249 19.44 12.55 3.40
C ASN A 249 19.02 12.72 4.87
N GLY A 250 19.20 11.70 5.70
CA GLY A 250 18.94 11.79 7.13
C GLY A 250 20.17 12.08 7.98
N ASN A 251 19.99 12.40 9.26
CA ASN A 251 21.10 12.33 10.21
C ASN A 251 21.42 10.86 10.52
N LEU A 252 20.43 10.10 10.98
CA LEU A 252 20.57 8.67 11.26
C LEU A 252 19.65 7.84 10.35
N GLY A 253 20.19 6.88 9.61
CA GLY A 253 19.37 5.93 8.84
C GLY A 253 18.57 5.04 9.79
N PHE A 254 19.28 4.19 10.52
CA PHE A 254 18.73 3.27 11.51
C PHE A 254 19.24 3.63 12.92
N PRO A 255 18.58 4.56 13.64
CA PRO A 255 18.97 4.93 14.99
C PRO A 255 18.78 3.77 15.97
N GLY A 256 19.84 3.43 16.71
CA GLY A 256 19.78 2.43 17.78
C GLY A 256 21.12 1.74 18.03
N SER A 257 21.08 0.73 18.91
CA SER A 257 22.14 -0.27 19.06
C SER A 257 21.99 -1.37 17.99
N ALA A 258 22.94 -2.30 17.95
CA ALA A 258 22.82 -3.52 17.16
C ALA A 258 21.43 -4.18 17.37
N PRO A 259 20.77 -4.63 16.29
CA PRO A 259 19.45 -5.24 16.37
C PRO A 259 19.53 -6.50 17.24
N PRO A 260 18.60 -6.67 18.19
CA PRO A 260 18.48 -7.91 18.94
C PRO A 260 18.02 -9.05 18.01
N ALA A 261 18.13 -10.30 18.47
CA ALA A 261 17.83 -11.48 17.64
C ALA A 261 16.41 -11.56 17.05
N HIS A 262 15.45 -10.83 17.63
CA HIS A 262 14.07 -10.74 17.14
C HIS A 262 13.85 -9.59 16.14
N VAL A 263 14.89 -8.86 15.74
CA VAL A 263 14.82 -7.83 14.70
C VAL A 263 15.56 -8.33 13.47
N VAL A 264 14.83 -8.61 12.40
CA VAL A 264 15.36 -8.92 11.07
C VAL A 264 15.55 -7.60 10.35
N LEU A 265 16.79 -7.24 10.05
CA LEU A 265 17.14 -6.05 9.30
C LEU A 265 17.86 -6.48 8.02
N GLU A 266 17.17 -6.50 6.89
CA GLU A 266 17.70 -7.06 5.63
C GLU A 266 17.37 -6.18 4.42
N SER A 267 18.29 -6.10 3.46
CA SER A 267 18.05 -5.43 2.17
C SER A 267 17.56 -3.98 2.28
N ASN A 268 18.06 -3.21 3.26
CA ASN A 268 17.77 -1.79 3.35
C ASN A 268 18.87 -0.95 2.69
N ILE A 269 18.52 0.26 2.25
CA ILE A 269 19.46 1.27 1.79
C ILE A 269 19.37 2.50 2.69
N ALA A 270 20.51 2.97 3.17
CA ALA A 270 20.63 4.26 3.84
C ALA A 270 21.72 5.08 3.13
N TRP A 271 21.29 6.06 2.34
CA TRP A 271 22.16 6.88 1.48
C TRP A 271 22.20 8.33 1.94
N ASN A 272 23.38 8.94 1.82
CA ASN A 272 23.63 10.33 2.22
C ASN A 272 23.14 10.64 3.65
N CYS A 273 23.18 9.64 4.53
CA CYS A 273 22.91 9.83 5.95
C CYS A 273 24.21 10.17 6.67
N THR A 274 24.19 11.06 7.68
CA THR A 274 25.39 11.33 8.50
C THR A 274 25.91 10.04 9.14
N THR A 275 25.00 9.22 9.68
CA THR A 275 25.29 7.86 10.12
C THR A 275 24.22 6.90 9.59
N PRO A 276 24.49 6.19 8.48
CA PRO A 276 23.53 5.25 7.88
C PRO A 276 23.15 4.11 8.85
N TYR A 277 24.17 3.50 9.48
CA TYR A 277 24.03 2.43 10.45
C TYR A 277 25.00 2.66 11.62
N ASN A 278 24.52 2.56 12.87
CA ASN A 278 25.34 2.75 14.08
C ASN A 278 26.07 1.47 14.53
N TYR A 279 26.05 0.42 13.70
CA TYR A 279 26.54 -0.92 14.01
C TYR A 279 26.81 -1.68 12.71
N THR A 280 27.54 -2.79 12.80
CA THR A 280 27.78 -3.67 11.65
C THR A 280 26.49 -4.35 11.22
N VAL A 281 26.11 -4.17 9.96
CA VAL A 281 24.95 -4.80 9.32
C VAL A 281 25.38 -5.93 8.39
N SER A 282 24.44 -6.82 8.06
CA SER A 282 24.63 -7.80 6.98
C SER A 282 24.89 -7.11 5.65
N ALA A 283 25.55 -7.79 4.71
CA ALA A 283 25.90 -7.25 3.40
C ALA A 283 24.68 -6.96 2.49
N SER A 284 23.50 -7.45 2.85
CA SER A 284 22.25 -7.12 2.16
C SER A 284 21.87 -5.65 2.40
N ASN A 285 22.24 -5.08 3.56
CA ASN A 285 22.04 -3.68 3.90
C ASN A 285 23.19 -2.84 3.33
N ARG A 286 22.87 -1.74 2.65
CA ARG A 286 23.83 -1.03 1.80
C ARG A 286 23.81 0.48 2.03
N VAL A 287 24.97 1.09 1.84
CA VAL A 287 25.15 2.53 1.81
C VAL A 287 25.49 2.91 0.37
N VAL A 288 24.47 3.00 -0.47
CA VAL A 288 24.60 3.24 -1.92
C VAL A 288 23.44 4.10 -2.40
N ASP A 289 23.67 4.92 -3.42
CA ASP A 289 22.61 5.73 -4.03
C ASP A 289 21.52 4.83 -4.64
N PRO A 290 20.26 4.94 -4.21
CA PRO A 290 19.14 4.18 -4.79
C PRO A 290 18.80 4.62 -6.24
N LEU A 291 19.41 5.69 -6.74
CA LEU A 291 19.19 6.24 -8.09
C LEU A 291 17.72 6.57 -8.37
N LEU A 292 17.05 7.31 -7.48
CA LEU A 292 15.68 7.80 -7.72
C LEU A 292 15.65 8.84 -8.86
N VAL A 293 14.54 8.89 -9.62
CA VAL A 293 14.36 9.75 -10.80
C VAL A 293 14.43 11.24 -10.45
N ASP A 294 13.47 11.75 -9.69
CA ASP A 294 13.37 13.17 -9.31
C ASP A 294 12.55 13.34 -8.03
N VAL A 295 13.20 13.14 -6.88
CA VAL A 295 12.59 13.29 -5.55
C VAL A 295 11.93 14.66 -5.36
N ALA A 296 12.50 15.73 -5.93
CA ALA A 296 11.96 17.08 -5.77
C ALA A 296 10.61 17.27 -6.46
N LYS A 297 10.29 16.42 -7.44
CA LYS A 297 8.98 16.39 -8.13
C LYS A 297 8.07 15.26 -7.64
N ASN A 298 8.37 14.65 -6.49
CA ASN A 298 7.68 13.47 -5.98
C ASN A 298 7.73 12.26 -6.94
N ASP A 299 8.81 12.15 -7.73
CA ASP A 299 9.08 11.00 -8.58
C ASP A 299 10.11 10.08 -7.91
N PHE A 300 9.59 9.04 -7.27
CA PHE A 300 10.32 8.02 -6.54
C PHE A 300 10.52 6.75 -7.37
N HIS A 301 10.29 6.79 -8.69
CA HIS A 301 10.73 5.72 -9.58
C HIS A 301 12.25 5.61 -9.51
N GLN A 302 12.73 4.41 -9.80
CA GLN A 302 14.16 4.10 -9.85
C GLN A 302 14.67 4.26 -11.28
N LYS A 303 15.86 4.84 -11.43
CA LYS A 303 16.55 4.93 -12.72
C LYS A 303 17.12 3.56 -13.11
N ALA A 304 17.33 3.37 -14.41
CA ALA A 304 18.04 2.22 -14.94
C ALA A 304 19.40 2.04 -14.24
N GLY A 305 19.71 0.81 -13.84
CA GLY A 305 20.93 0.46 -13.10
C GLY A 305 20.87 0.73 -11.59
N SER A 306 19.69 1.00 -11.03
CA SER A 306 19.52 1.14 -9.58
C SER A 306 20.03 -0.10 -8.84
N PRO A 307 20.77 0.05 -7.72
CA PRO A 307 21.17 -1.08 -6.88
C PRO A 307 20.00 -1.70 -6.11
N CYS A 308 18.80 -1.15 -6.24
CA CYS A 308 17.58 -1.67 -5.65
C CYS A 308 16.97 -2.84 -6.43
N PHE A 309 17.25 -2.95 -7.74
CA PHE A 309 16.61 -3.91 -8.63
C PHE A 309 16.86 -5.36 -8.22
N GLU A 310 15.82 -6.06 -7.80
CA GLU A 310 15.82 -7.46 -7.40
C GLU A 310 16.87 -7.76 -6.33
N LYS A 311 16.97 -6.86 -5.36
CA LYS A 311 17.85 -7.00 -4.20
C LYS A 311 17.09 -7.00 -2.88
N GLY A 312 15.77 -6.92 -2.95
CA GLY A 312 14.90 -6.99 -1.80
C GLY A 312 14.82 -8.39 -1.22
N TYR A 313 14.40 -8.41 0.04
CA TYR A 313 14.16 -9.57 0.84
C TYR A 313 12.70 -10.03 0.66
N PRO A 314 12.43 -11.30 0.35
CA PRO A 314 11.08 -11.81 0.17
C PRO A 314 10.41 -11.99 1.53
N VAL A 315 9.53 -11.04 1.90
CA VAL A 315 8.78 -11.13 3.17
C VAL A 315 7.82 -12.34 3.10
N PRO A 316 7.82 -13.25 4.09
CA PRO A 316 7.16 -14.57 4.04
C PRO A 316 5.65 -14.50 4.33
N THR A 317 4.99 -13.43 3.89
CA THR A 317 3.54 -13.25 4.08
C THR A 317 2.85 -13.14 2.73
N ALA A 318 1.54 -13.40 2.71
CA ALA A 318 0.68 -13.19 1.54
C ALA A 318 0.70 -11.74 1.00
N LEU A 319 1.36 -10.82 1.70
CA LEU A 319 1.60 -9.43 1.31
C LEU A 319 2.60 -9.30 0.15
N SER A 320 3.38 -10.35 -0.16
CA SER A 320 4.30 -10.38 -1.32
C SER A 320 3.61 -10.29 -2.69
N MET A 321 2.27 -10.43 -2.73
CA MET A 321 1.46 -10.35 -3.96
C MET A 321 0.74 -9.00 -4.12
N ARG A 322 1.10 -7.99 -3.33
CA ARG A 322 0.48 -6.67 -3.43
C ARG A 322 1.14 -5.85 -4.52
N ASN A 323 0.39 -4.85 -4.95
CA ASN A 323 0.94 -3.80 -5.78
C ASN A 323 1.82 -2.87 -4.91
N ASP A 324 2.86 -2.32 -5.52
CA ASP A 324 3.73 -1.30 -4.94
C ASP A 324 3.01 0.07 -4.87
N TYR A 325 3.75 1.12 -4.53
CA TYR A 325 3.21 2.49 -4.44
C TYR A 325 2.68 3.02 -5.78
N TYR A 326 3.18 2.53 -6.90
CA TYR A 326 2.77 2.95 -8.26
C TYR A 326 1.73 2.02 -8.89
N GLY A 327 1.31 0.97 -8.18
CA GLY A 327 0.35 0.00 -8.66
C GLY A 327 0.98 -1.22 -9.34
N ASN A 328 2.31 -1.31 -9.43
CA ASN A 328 3.01 -2.44 -10.05
C ASN A 328 3.03 -3.66 -9.13
N ALA A 329 2.83 -4.85 -9.69
CA ALA A 329 2.84 -6.08 -8.92
C ALA A 329 4.25 -6.35 -8.35
N ARG A 330 4.35 -6.65 -7.06
CA ARG A 330 5.62 -6.90 -6.38
C ARG A 330 6.25 -8.24 -6.78
N CYS A 331 7.57 -8.29 -6.59
CA CYS A 331 8.44 -9.44 -6.82
C CYS A 331 8.41 -9.85 -8.29
N ASN A 332 8.95 -9.00 -9.17
CA ASN A 332 9.15 -9.32 -10.59
C ASN A 332 10.55 -9.91 -10.80
N ASP A 333 10.70 -10.87 -11.70
CA ASP A 333 12.01 -11.38 -12.16
C ASP A 333 12.48 -10.50 -13.31
N GLY A 334 12.94 -9.28 -13.02
CA GLY A 334 13.47 -8.28 -13.93
C GLY A 334 14.75 -8.69 -14.68
N ASP A 335 15.69 -9.37 -14.04
CA ASP A 335 17.00 -9.76 -14.62
C ASP A 335 16.98 -11.11 -15.36
N ASP A 336 15.83 -11.78 -15.36
CA ASP A 336 15.58 -13.03 -16.07
C ASP A 336 16.42 -14.22 -15.53
N ASP A 337 16.83 -14.17 -14.26
CA ASP A 337 17.58 -15.24 -13.60
C ASP A 337 16.69 -16.37 -13.00
N ARG A 338 15.37 -16.23 -13.12
CA ARG A 338 14.32 -17.13 -12.60
C ARG A 338 14.13 -17.05 -11.09
N THR A 339 14.60 -15.99 -10.46
CA THR A 339 14.43 -15.71 -9.03
C THR A 339 13.78 -14.35 -8.85
N ALA A 340 12.46 -14.32 -8.88
CA ALA A 340 11.70 -13.11 -8.63
C ALA A 340 11.93 -12.61 -7.19
N LEU A 341 12.62 -11.48 -7.06
CA LEU A 341 12.85 -10.77 -5.80
C LEU A 341 12.26 -9.37 -5.89
N PRO A 342 11.70 -8.82 -4.80
CA PRO A 342 11.20 -7.46 -4.83
C PRO A 342 12.34 -6.45 -4.99
N ASP A 343 12.01 -5.29 -5.55
CA ASP A 343 12.88 -4.14 -5.53
C ASP A 343 12.89 -3.47 -4.15
N ILE A 344 14.05 -2.96 -3.73
CA ILE A 344 14.18 -2.19 -2.48
C ILE A 344 13.51 -0.81 -2.65
N GLY A 345 12.60 -0.43 -1.76
CA GLY A 345 11.90 0.86 -1.78
C GLY A 345 10.45 0.71 -2.20
N VAL A 346 9.83 1.78 -2.71
CA VAL A 346 8.38 1.84 -3.00
C VAL A 346 8.01 1.50 -4.46
N HIS A 347 9.01 1.36 -5.32
CA HIS A 347 8.83 1.11 -6.74
C HIS A 347 9.41 -0.25 -7.11
N GLU A 348 8.58 -1.05 -7.75
CA GLU A 348 8.93 -2.25 -8.49
C GLU A 348 9.00 -1.92 -9.97
N VAL A 349 10.16 -2.12 -10.59
CA VAL A 349 10.30 -1.99 -12.03
C VAL A 349 9.58 -3.14 -12.71
N THR A 350 8.55 -2.79 -13.46
CA THR A 350 7.90 -3.72 -14.38
C THR A 350 8.30 -3.43 -15.82
N ASP A 351 8.46 -4.50 -16.59
CA ASP A 351 8.61 -4.42 -18.04
C ASP A 351 7.24 -4.20 -18.72
N VAL A 352 6.13 -4.49 -18.02
CA VAL A 352 4.79 -4.67 -18.61
C VAL A 352 3.77 -3.87 -17.81
N GLU A 353 3.11 -2.93 -18.46
CA GLU A 353 2.07 -2.08 -17.86
C GLU A 353 0.71 -2.44 -18.43
N LEU A 354 -0.27 -2.66 -17.55
CA LEU A 354 -1.67 -2.83 -17.94
C LEU A 354 -2.44 -1.55 -17.66
N SER A 355 -3.24 -1.14 -18.63
CA SER A 355 -4.18 -0.02 -18.50
C SER A 355 -5.53 -0.41 -19.08
N VAL A 356 -6.60 0.23 -18.63
CA VAL A 356 -7.94 0.07 -19.20
C VAL A 356 -8.53 1.44 -19.51
N THR A 357 -9.24 1.54 -20.63
CA THR A 357 -10.05 2.71 -20.98
C THR A 357 -11.50 2.29 -21.18
N ASN A 358 -12.44 3.23 -21.01
CA ASN A 358 -13.88 2.99 -21.20
C ASN A 358 -14.46 1.85 -20.32
N TRP A 359 -14.02 1.78 -19.06
CA TRP A 359 -14.47 0.76 -18.11
C TRP A 359 -15.78 1.14 -17.40
N GLY A 360 -16.58 0.11 -17.05
CA GLY A 360 -17.79 0.19 -16.22
C GLY A 360 -18.98 -0.60 -16.79
N ILE A 361 -20.05 -0.73 -16.00
CA ILE A 361 -21.31 -1.39 -16.40
C ILE A 361 -21.84 -0.85 -17.73
N GLY A 362 -22.18 -1.77 -18.64
CA GLY A 362 -22.70 -1.46 -19.98
C GLY A 362 -21.67 -0.91 -20.97
N LYS A 363 -20.38 -0.83 -20.60
CA LYS A 363 -19.31 -0.34 -21.47
C LYS A 363 -18.42 -1.48 -21.98
N SER A 364 -17.64 -1.18 -23.02
CA SER A 364 -16.61 -2.06 -23.53
C SER A 364 -15.25 -1.50 -23.14
N GLY A 365 -14.68 -2.06 -22.08
CA GLY A 365 -13.37 -1.70 -21.57
C GLY A 365 -12.28 -2.19 -22.52
N ILE A 366 -11.35 -1.33 -22.91
CA ILE A 366 -10.20 -1.70 -23.74
C ILE A 366 -8.98 -1.83 -22.84
N PHE A 367 -8.60 -3.08 -22.57
CA PHE A 367 -7.41 -3.42 -21.80
C PHE A 367 -6.21 -3.37 -22.72
N THR A 368 -5.24 -2.52 -22.41
CA THR A 368 -4.02 -2.32 -23.21
C THR A 368 -2.81 -2.65 -22.36
N ASN A 369 -2.03 -3.61 -22.84
CA ASN A 369 -0.72 -3.92 -22.31
C ASN A 369 0.33 -3.13 -23.10
N LYS A 370 1.19 -2.39 -22.39
CA LYS A 370 2.35 -1.67 -22.92
C LYS A 370 3.62 -2.24 -22.33
N SER A 371 4.72 -2.08 -23.05
CA SER A 371 6.03 -2.39 -22.52
C SER A 371 7.08 -1.39 -22.95
N SER A 372 8.04 -1.14 -22.06
CA SER A 372 9.26 -0.40 -22.31
C SER A 372 10.34 -1.23 -23.03
N THR A 373 10.18 -2.56 -23.12
CA THR A 373 11.13 -3.47 -23.77
C THR A 373 10.45 -4.31 -24.87
N SER A 374 11.24 -4.94 -25.74
CA SER A 374 10.72 -5.76 -26.83
C SER A 374 10.31 -7.15 -26.34
N PHE A 375 9.07 -7.53 -26.60
CA PHE A 375 8.54 -8.86 -26.29
C PHE A 375 8.34 -9.68 -27.57
N ALA A 376 8.74 -10.95 -27.52
CA ALA A 376 8.66 -11.84 -28.67
C ALA A 376 7.33 -12.62 -28.72
N GLY A 377 6.60 -12.68 -27.60
CA GLY A 377 5.40 -13.50 -27.45
C GLY A 377 4.10 -12.72 -27.23
N PRO A 378 2.97 -13.45 -27.18
CA PRO A 378 1.66 -12.86 -26.96
C PRO A 378 1.52 -12.30 -25.54
N ALA A 379 0.70 -11.26 -25.41
CA ALA A 379 0.19 -10.81 -24.13
C ALA A 379 -0.87 -11.82 -23.64
N VAL A 380 -0.79 -12.27 -22.40
CA VAL A 380 -1.88 -13.05 -21.77
C VAL A 380 -2.58 -12.16 -20.77
N PHE A 381 -3.91 -12.04 -20.85
CA PHE A 381 -4.71 -11.29 -19.90
C PHE A 381 -5.48 -12.27 -19.02
N PHE A 382 -5.35 -12.10 -17.70
CA PHE A 382 -6.12 -12.82 -16.70
C PHE A 382 -7.13 -11.87 -16.07
N PHE A 383 -8.33 -12.38 -15.84
CA PHE A 383 -9.41 -11.70 -15.18
C PHE A 383 -9.96 -12.60 -14.08
N ALA A 384 -10.15 -12.05 -12.88
CA ALA A 384 -10.66 -12.78 -11.72
C ALA A 384 -11.60 -11.88 -10.90
N PHE A 385 -12.55 -12.47 -10.18
CA PHE A 385 -13.41 -11.75 -9.24
C PHE A 385 -12.91 -11.89 -7.78
N GLY A 386 -11.93 -12.75 -7.53
CA GLY A 386 -11.22 -12.85 -6.25
C GLY A 386 -9.79 -12.28 -6.34
N LYS A 387 -9.34 -11.63 -5.26
CA LYS A 387 -7.94 -11.18 -5.08
C LYS A 387 -7.03 -12.32 -4.61
N ALA A 388 -7.17 -13.50 -5.22
CA ALA A 388 -6.26 -14.59 -4.98
C ALA A 388 -5.06 -14.45 -5.90
N GLY A 389 -3.87 -14.66 -5.35
CA GLY A 389 -2.64 -14.72 -6.12
C GLY A 389 -1.85 -15.96 -5.75
N ILE A 390 -0.92 -16.33 -6.62
CA ILE A 390 0.15 -17.28 -6.34
C ILE A 390 1.49 -16.62 -6.61
N MET A 391 2.45 -16.85 -5.71
CA MET A 391 3.85 -16.54 -6.00
C MET A 391 4.44 -17.69 -6.83
N ALA A 392 4.74 -17.40 -8.09
CA ALA A 392 5.48 -18.31 -8.97
C ALA A 392 6.96 -17.88 -8.96
N PRO A 393 7.89 -18.66 -8.40
CA PRO A 393 9.27 -18.21 -8.18
C PRO A 393 9.99 -17.62 -9.39
N SER A 394 9.68 -18.08 -10.60
CA SER A 394 10.32 -17.65 -11.85
C SER A 394 9.53 -16.62 -12.65
N VAL A 395 8.45 -16.06 -12.07
CA VAL A 395 7.55 -15.12 -12.74
C VAL A 395 7.21 -13.96 -11.83
N GLY A 396 7.03 -14.24 -10.54
CA GLY A 396 6.56 -13.29 -9.55
C GLY A 396 5.15 -13.56 -9.09
N SER A 397 4.45 -12.50 -8.70
CA SER A 397 3.06 -12.54 -8.27
C SER A 397 2.11 -12.68 -9.47
N VAL A 398 1.32 -13.75 -9.47
CA VAL A 398 0.29 -14.05 -10.47
C VAL A 398 -1.07 -13.96 -9.81
N GLY A 399 -1.90 -13.00 -10.22
CA GLY A 399 -3.32 -12.95 -9.88
C GLY A 399 -4.02 -14.16 -10.49
N PHE A 400 -4.45 -15.08 -9.63
CA PHE A 400 -5.06 -16.34 -10.01
C PHE A 400 -6.15 -16.70 -9.01
N ASP A 401 -7.41 -16.62 -9.46
CA ASP A 401 -8.54 -17.20 -8.75
C ASP A 401 -9.06 -18.42 -9.53
N PRO A 402 -8.77 -19.66 -9.11
CA PRO A 402 -9.20 -20.85 -9.83
C PRO A 402 -10.72 -20.97 -9.97
N ALA A 403 -11.50 -20.30 -9.12
CA ALA A 403 -12.96 -20.35 -9.16
C ALA A 403 -13.55 -19.41 -10.22
N THR A 404 -12.84 -18.33 -10.58
CA THR A 404 -13.40 -17.26 -11.41
C THR A 404 -12.52 -16.82 -12.59
N LEU A 405 -11.43 -17.55 -12.85
CA LEU A 405 -10.47 -17.20 -13.87
C LEU A 405 -11.08 -17.19 -15.28
N LEU A 406 -11.01 -16.04 -15.92
CA LEU A 406 -11.13 -15.90 -17.37
C LEU A 406 -9.76 -15.49 -17.92
N PHE A 407 -9.37 -16.04 -19.07
CA PHE A 407 -8.16 -15.60 -19.75
C PHE A 407 -8.44 -15.27 -21.21
N SER A 408 -7.71 -14.29 -21.73
CA SER A 408 -7.70 -13.93 -23.14
C SER A 408 -6.27 -13.87 -23.65
N LEU A 409 -6.06 -14.40 -24.86
CA LEU A 409 -4.79 -14.28 -25.56
C LEU A 409 -4.84 -13.01 -26.41
N GLY A 410 -3.98 -12.06 -26.08
CA GLY A 410 -3.73 -10.91 -26.91
C GLY A 410 -2.78 -11.21 -28.08
N THR A 411 -2.50 -10.17 -28.85
CA THR A 411 -1.40 -10.13 -29.82
C THR A 411 -0.06 -9.98 -29.10
N SER A 412 1.02 -9.69 -29.84
CA SER A 412 2.29 -9.21 -29.27
C SER A 412 2.09 -8.07 -28.27
N VAL A 413 3.02 -7.86 -27.34
CA VAL A 413 3.10 -6.63 -26.54
C VAL A 413 3.84 -5.55 -27.37
N PRO A 414 3.28 -4.34 -27.55
CA PRO A 414 2.01 -3.85 -27.00
C PRO A 414 0.78 -4.45 -27.70
N GLY A 415 -0.25 -4.76 -26.91
CA GLY A 415 -1.46 -5.43 -27.40
C GLY A 415 -2.68 -4.98 -26.60
N SER A 416 -3.87 -5.12 -27.20
CA SER A 416 -5.12 -4.73 -26.56
C SER A 416 -6.23 -5.77 -26.72
N VAL A 417 -7.03 -5.96 -25.68
CA VAL A 417 -8.19 -6.84 -25.68
C VAL A 417 -9.42 -6.07 -25.19
N PRO A 418 -10.52 -6.02 -25.97
CA PRO A 418 -11.78 -5.48 -25.48
C PRO A 418 -12.47 -6.50 -24.56
N LEU A 419 -13.05 -6.02 -23.46
CA LEU A 419 -13.93 -6.77 -22.57
C LEU A 419 -15.21 -5.96 -22.37
N THR A 420 -16.34 -6.52 -22.80
CA THR A 420 -17.65 -5.88 -22.64
C THR A 420 -18.28 -6.29 -21.33
N VAL A 421 -18.60 -5.30 -20.48
CA VAL A 421 -19.34 -5.51 -19.25
C VAL A 421 -20.84 -5.46 -19.56
N PRO A 422 -21.63 -6.47 -19.17
CA PRO A 422 -23.08 -6.42 -19.29
C PRO A 422 -23.66 -5.17 -18.63
N ASN A 423 -24.74 -4.62 -19.19
CA ASN A 423 -25.52 -3.55 -18.54
C ASN A 423 -26.43 -4.16 -17.46
N ASP A 424 -25.81 -4.75 -16.44
CA ASP A 424 -26.49 -5.42 -15.33
C ASP A 424 -26.20 -4.67 -14.02
N PRO A 425 -27.21 -4.01 -13.41
CA PRO A 425 -27.04 -3.28 -12.16
C PRO A 425 -26.58 -4.16 -10.98
N THR A 426 -26.74 -5.48 -11.04
CA THR A 426 -26.27 -6.38 -9.98
C THR A 426 -24.76 -6.50 -9.92
N LEU A 427 -24.05 -6.05 -10.96
CA LEU A 427 -22.59 -5.97 -10.98
C LEU A 427 -22.04 -4.75 -10.24
N ALA A 428 -22.91 -3.81 -9.81
CA ALA A 428 -22.46 -2.60 -9.13
C ALA A 428 -21.69 -2.94 -7.84
N GLY A 429 -20.43 -2.49 -7.76
CA GLY A 429 -19.55 -2.76 -6.63
C GLY A 429 -18.83 -4.12 -6.69
N VAL A 430 -19.02 -4.91 -7.76
CA VAL A 430 -18.21 -6.11 -8.01
C VAL A 430 -16.81 -5.68 -8.44
N LEU A 431 -15.78 -6.28 -7.83
CA LEU A 431 -14.38 -6.04 -8.19
C LEU A 431 -13.93 -7.06 -9.24
N LEU A 432 -13.42 -6.56 -10.36
CA LEU A 432 -12.67 -7.33 -11.34
C LEU A 432 -11.18 -7.05 -11.18
N TYR A 433 -10.41 -8.09 -10.95
CA TYR A 433 -8.96 -8.07 -10.96
C TYR A 433 -8.47 -8.43 -12.35
N ALA A 434 -7.70 -7.54 -12.97
CA ALA A 434 -7.10 -7.78 -14.28
C ALA A 434 -5.58 -7.75 -14.20
N GLN A 435 -4.91 -8.75 -14.74
CA GLN A 435 -3.45 -8.77 -14.87
C GLN A 435 -3.08 -9.18 -16.29
N SER A 436 -1.97 -8.67 -16.81
CA SER A 436 -1.44 -9.08 -18.09
C SER A 436 -0.01 -9.57 -17.96
N PHE A 437 0.42 -10.40 -18.91
CA PHE A 437 1.76 -10.95 -18.93
C PHE A 437 2.38 -10.79 -20.30
N GLY A 438 3.63 -10.35 -20.35
CA GLY A 438 4.45 -10.39 -21.55
C GLY A 438 5.36 -11.62 -21.56
N LEU A 439 5.48 -12.27 -22.72
CA LEU A 439 6.45 -13.35 -22.97
C LEU A 439 7.72 -12.79 -23.63
N LYS A 440 8.81 -12.74 -22.85
CA LYS A 440 10.13 -12.26 -23.30
C LYS A 440 11.00 -13.46 -23.67
N SER A 441 11.63 -13.43 -24.84
CA SER A 441 12.61 -14.46 -25.20
C SER A 441 13.92 -14.16 -24.47
N VAL A 442 14.46 -15.17 -23.79
CA VAL A 442 15.71 -15.09 -23.04
C VAL A 442 16.61 -16.26 -23.43
N SER A 443 17.91 -16.18 -23.11
CA SER A 443 18.83 -17.29 -23.38
C SER A 443 18.34 -18.56 -22.67
N GLY A 444 18.03 -19.60 -23.44
CA GLY A 444 17.54 -20.87 -22.89
C GLY A 444 16.04 -20.94 -22.58
N GLY A 445 15.21 -20.03 -23.09
CA GLY A 445 13.75 -20.18 -23.05
C GLY A 445 12.95 -18.89 -23.16
N PHE A 446 11.88 -18.82 -22.35
CA PHE A 446 11.02 -17.66 -22.21
C PHE A 446 10.92 -17.26 -20.74
N SER A 447 10.89 -15.96 -20.50
CA SER A 447 10.59 -15.34 -19.21
C SER A 447 9.21 -14.69 -19.28
N TRP A 448 8.44 -14.84 -18.20
CA TRP A 448 7.10 -14.26 -18.07
C TRP A 448 7.21 -12.99 -17.23
N LYS A 449 6.70 -11.88 -17.75
CA LYS A 449 6.74 -10.58 -17.06
C LYS A 449 5.32 -10.15 -16.69
N PRO A 450 4.93 -10.23 -15.40
CA PRO A 450 3.63 -9.75 -14.94
C PRO A 450 3.53 -8.23 -15.03
N SER A 451 2.33 -7.76 -15.35
CA SER A 451 1.93 -6.39 -15.05
C SER A 451 1.42 -6.27 -13.62
N ALA A 452 1.22 -5.02 -13.20
CA ALA A 452 0.25 -4.64 -12.17
C ALA A 452 -1.06 -5.45 -12.24
N VAL A 453 -1.61 -5.78 -11.07
CA VAL A 453 -3.02 -6.20 -10.96
C VAL A 453 -3.87 -4.93 -10.87
N LEU A 454 -4.74 -4.70 -11.86
CA LEU A 454 -5.72 -3.63 -11.81
C LEU A 454 -6.94 -4.08 -10.99
N ASP A 455 -7.24 -3.32 -9.93
CA ASP A 455 -8.45 -3.47 -9.13
C ASP A 455 -9.54 -2.59 -9.76
N LEU A 456 -10.54 -3.20 -10.41
CA LEU A 456 -11.57 -2.48 -11.17
C LEU A 456 -12.97 -2.71 -10.58
N GLU A 457 -13.54 -1.68 -9.96
CA GLU A 457 -14.94 -1.71 -9.51
C GLU A 457 -15.89 -1.50 -10.70
N LEU A 458 -16.97 -2.30 -10.74
CA LEU A 458 -18.00 -2.27 -11.78
C LEU A 458 -19.14 -1.30 -11.50
#